data_AF-A0A9D9NQZ2-F1
#
_entry.id   AF-A0A9D9NQZ2-F1
#
_cell.length_a   1.000
_cell.length_b   1.000
_cell.length_c   1.000
_cell.angle_alpha   90.00
_cell.angle_beta   90.00
_cell.angle_gamma   90.00
#
_symmetry.space_group_name_H-M   'P 1'
#
loop_
_entity.id
_entity.type
_entity.pdbx_description
1 polymer ?
#
loop_
_entity_poly.entity_id
_entity_poly.type
_entity_poly.pdbx_seq_one_letter_code
_entity_poly.pdbx_strand_id
1 'polypeptide(L)'
;MPAGTRTHSYTTPVGRRSAAYLLKGISSGCKSLYFYEGTFTFPCNAISFMEAMGLYNVQKQKYSFERVTGMIDRGCPLIIYSLPNANIFKSHCWNIDGYKIKERTITIKRYTGDRVETITVKKEVCNMVHCDFGWGGQCNGYYVSGVFKLNDPNIEHDYYGDSGQSTNYNTFTKIITYNRP
;
A
#
# COMPACT_ATOMS: atom_id res chain seq x y z
N MET A 1 -27.93 -24.29 -18.41
CA MET A 1 -26.98 -24.68 -17.34
C MET A 1 -26.93 -23.54 -16.34
N PRO A 2 -27.20 -23.74 -15.04
CA PRO A 2 -27.10 -22.64 -14.08
C PRO A 2 -25.63 -22.36 -13.78
N ALA A 3 -25.25 -21.08 -13.77
CA ALA A 3 -23.93 -20.62 -13.38
C ALA A 3 -23.66 -21.04 -11.93
N GLY A 4 -22.73 -21.96 -11.73
CA GLY A 4 -22.30 -22.37 -10.39
C GLY A 4 -21.74 -21.16 -9.65
N THR A 5 -22.35 -20.82 -8.52
CA THR A 5 -21.83 -19.84 -7.57
C THR A 5 -20.43 -20.28 -7.16
N ARG A 6 -19.39 -19.57 -7.61
CA ARG A 6 -18.02 -19.80 -7.15
C ARG A 6 -17.97 -19.47 -5.66
N THR A 7 -18.08 -20.47 -4.81
CA THR A 7 -17.77 -20.35 -3.40
C THR A 7 -16.29 -20.08 -3.26
N HIS A 8 -15.93 -18.85 -2.90
CA HIS A 8 -14.54 -18.50 -2.62
C HIS A 8 -14.03 -19.37 -1.46
N SER A 9 -12.85 -19.97 -1.62
CA SER A 9 -12.31 -20.93 -0.64
C SER A 9 -12.23 -20.35 0.78
N TYR A 10 -11.96 -19.05 0.92
CA TYR A 10 -11.86 -18.36 2.20
C TYR A 10 -13.19 -18.23 2.97
N THR A 11 -14.35 -18.39 2.33
CA THR A 11 -15.66 -18.34 3.04
C THR A 11 -16.05 -19.70 3.63
N THR A 12 -15.39 -20.77 3.21
CA THR A 12 -15.61 -22.12 3.75
C THR A 12 -15.07 -22.25 5.18
N PRO A 13 -15.62 -23.14 6.03
CA PRO A 13 -15.08 -23.40 7.36
C PRO A 13 -13.60 -23.81 7.36
N VAL A 14 -13.18 -24.60 6.36
CA VAL A 14 -11.79 -25.04 6.20
C VAL A 14 -10.91 -23.85 5.81
N GLY A 15 -11.30 -23.06 4.81
CA GLY A 15 -10.52 -21.90 4.36
C GLY A 15 -10.35 -20.84 5.46
N ARG A 16 -11.41 -20.54 6.22
CA ARG A 16 -11.32 -19.64 7.39
C ARG A 16 -10.35 -20.16 8.43
N ARG A 17 -10.38 -21.47 8.70
CA ARG A 17 -9.48 -22.11 9.68
C ARG A 17 -8.03 -22.08 9.20
N SER A 18 -7.77 -22.38 7.93
CA SER A 18 -6.43 -22.30 7.34
C SER A 18 -5.87 -20.88 7.39
N ALA A 19 -6.67 -19.87 7.04
CA ALA A 19 -6.28 -18.46 7.14
C ALA A 19 -5.98 -18.07 8.60
N ALA A 20 -6.82 -18.46 9.55
CA ALA A 20 -6.61 -18.19 10.97
C ALA A 20 -5.32 -18.83 11.50
N TYR A 21 -5.01 -20.08 11.12
CA TYR A 21 -3.76 -20.74 11.51
C TYR A 21 -2.54 -20.06 10.90
N LEU A 22 -2.61 -19.65 9.62
CA LEU A 22 -1.55 -18.91 8.97
C LEU A 22 -1.26 -17.60 9.70
N LEU A 23 -2.29 -16.78 9.94
CA LEU A 23 -2.17 -15.50 10.63
C LEU A 23 -1.65 -15.66 12.06
N LYS A 24 -2.13 -16.68 12.79
CA LYS A 24 -1.64 -17.01 14.13
C LYS A 24 -0.17 -17.42 14.10
N GLY A 25 0.24 -18.24 13.13
CA GLY A 25 1.62 -18.68 12.94
C GLY A 25 2.55 -17.49 12.65
N ILE A 26 2.16 -16.61 11.74
CA ILE A 26 2.89 -15.38 11.42
C ILE A 26 3.03 -14.50 12.67
N SER A 27 1.93 -14.23 13.37
CA SER A 27 1.92 -13.38 14.56
C SER A 27 2.79 -13.97 15.69
N SER A 28 2.73 -15.29 15.90
CA SER A 28 3.60 -15.99 16.86
C SER A 28 5.08 -15.90 16.47
N GLY A 29 5.40 -16.10 15.19
CA GLY A 29 6.78 -16.03 14.69
C GLY A 29 7.37 -14.62 14.76
N CYS A 30 6.53 -13.62 14.53
CA CYS A 30 6.84 -12.19 14.67
C CYS A 30 6.82 -11.70 16.14
N LYS A 31 6.51 -12.57 17.11
CA LYS A 31 6.36 -12.20 18.54
C LYS A 31 5.46 -10.97 18.71
N SER A 32 4.37 -10.93 17.97
CA SER A 32 3.50 -9.77 17.93
C SER A 32 2.75 -9.58 19.24
N LEU A 33 2.46 -8.32 19.57
CA LEU A 33 1.63 -7.93 20.70
C LEU A 33 0.18 -7.95 20.28
N TYR A 34 -0.68 -8.56 21.08
CA TYR A 34 -2.12 -8.60 20.86
C TYR A 34 -2.82 -7.57 21.74
N PHE A 35 -3.68 -6.78 21.12
CA PHE A 35 -4.54 -5.79 21.76
C PHE A 35 -5.99 -6.05 21.37
N TYR A 36 -6.91 -5.41 22.09
CA TYR A 36 -8.34 -5.50 21.77
C TYR A 36 -8.63 -5.01 20.33
N GLU A 37 -7.98 -3.92 19.91
CA GLU A 37 -8.19 -3.29 18.60
C GLU A 37 -7.27 -3.84 17.49
N GLY A 38 -6.41 -4.82 17.77
CA GLY A 38 -5.54 -5.39 16.74
C GLY A 38 -4.23 -6.01 17.23
N THR A 39 -3.25 -6.08 16.33
CA THR A 39 -1.94 -6.67 16.58
C THR A 39 -0.85 -5.68 16.20
N PHE A 40 0.20 -5.58 17.00
CA PHE A 40 1.39 -4.78 16.68
C PHE A 40 2.62 -5.67 16.56
N THR A 41 3.42 -5.42 15.53
CA THR A 41 4.68 -6.13 15.30
C THR A 41 5.81 -5.13 15.18
N PHE A 42 6.87 -5.33 15.95
CA PHE A 42 8.08 -4.55 15.77
C PHE A 42 8.76 -4.90 14.44
N PRO A 43 9.20 -3.92 13.64
CA PRO A 43 9.83 -4.18 12.34
C PRO A 43 11.02 -5.14 12.41
N CYS A 44 11.81 -5.14 13.48
CA CYS A 44 12.90 -6.10 13.65
C CYS A 44 12.43 -7.55 13.74
N ASN A 45 11.33 -7.81 14.45
CA ASN A 45 10.79 -9.17 14.53
C ASN A 45 10.19 -9.62 13.20
N ALA A 46 9.54 -8.70 12.47
CA ALA A 46 9.05 -8.98 11.12
C ALA A 46 10.21 -9.38 10.19
N ILE A 47 11.32 -8.64 10.22
CA ILE A 47 12.54 -8.94 9.45
C ILE A 47 13.08 -10.33 9.81
N SER A 48 13.31 -10.59 11.10
CA SER A 48 13.83 -11.88 11.56
C SER A 48 12.92 -13.05 11.18
N PHE A 49 11.60 -12.86 11.24
CA PHE A 49 10.65 -13.90 10.85
C PHE A 49 10.63 -14.12 9.33
N MET A 50 10.69 -13.05 8.53
CA MET A 50 10.81 -13.15 7.07
C MET A 50 12.07 -13.92 6.66
N GLU A 51 13.21 -13.67 7.32
CA GLU A 51 14.45 -14.41 7.11
C GLU A 51 14.31 -15.89 7.49
N ALA A 52 13.67 -16.18 8.62
CA ALA A 52 13.40 -17.55 9.06
C ALA A 52 12.47 -18.30 8.08
N MET A 53 11.65 -17.59 7.30
CA MET A 53 10.78 -18.15 6.26
C MET A 53 11.48 -18.33 4.90
N GLY A 54 12.78 -18.06 4.81
CA GLY A 54 13.59 -18.30 3.61
C GLY A 54 13.66 -17.11 2.64
N LEU A 55 13.13 -15.94 3.01
CA LEU A 55 13.43 -14.70 2.29
C LEU A 55 14.83 -14.23 2.70
N TYR A 56 15.57 -13.62 1.78
CA TYR A 56 16.92 -13.15 2.07
C TYR A 56 17.11 -11.68 1.72
N ASN A 57 18.17 -11.07 2.24
CA ASN A 57 18.43 -9.63 2.15
C ASN A 57 17.23 -8.79 2.63
N VAL A 58 16.61 -9.21 3.74
CA VAL A 58 15.45 -8.52 4.29
C VAL A 58 15.92 -7.24 4.99
N GLN A 59 15.46 -6.08 4.54
CA GLN A 59 15.96 -4.79 5.02
C GLN A 59 14.85 -3.78 5.28
N LYS A 60 14.94 -3.10 6.42
CA LYS A 60 14.17 -1.87 6.66
C LYS A 60 14.82 -0.69 5.96
N GLN A 61 14.08 -0.02 5.08
CA GLN A 61 14.56 1.13 4.33
C GLN A 61 13.60 2.33 4.45
N LYS A 62 14.09 3.53 4.14
CA LYS A 62 13.21 4.70 3.95
C LYS A 62 12.37 4.48 2.69
N TYR A 63 11.13 4.94 2.72
CA TYR A 63 10.28 4.93 1.54
C TYR A 63 10.89 5.77 0.40
N SER A 64 10.80 5.26 -0.82
CA SER A 64 11.05 6.00 -2.06
C SER A 64 10.34 5.27 -3.20
N PHE A 65 9.79 6.03 -4.16
CA PHE A 65 9.10 5.46 -5.32
C PHE A 65 9.96 4.44 -6.08
N GLU A 66 11.21 4.78 -6.38
CA GLU A 66 12.15 3.92 -7.14
C GLU A 66 12.38 2.54 -6.48
N ARG A 67 12.49 2.50 -5.15
CA ARG A 67 12.61 1.23 -4.42
C ARG A 67 11.35 0.41 -4.50
N VAL A 68 10.19 1.06 -4.43
CA VAL A 68 8.90 0.39 -4.57
C VAL A 68 8.79 -0.21 -5.97
N THR A 69 9.01 0.58 -7.02
CA THR A 69 8.90 0.09 -8.39
C THR A 69 9.90 -1.04 -8.65
N GLY A 70 11.15 -0.91 -8.23
CA GLY A 70 12.15 -1.98 -8.36
C GLY A 70 11.82 -3.25 -7.55
N MET A 71 11.04 -3.16 -6.48
CA MET A 71 10.50 -4.33 -5.77
C MET A 71 9.35 -4.95 -6.57
N ILE A 72 8.37 -4.15 -7.00
CA ILE A 72 7.21 -4.61 -7.77
C ILE A 72 7.61 -5.21 -9.12
N ASP A 73 8.59 -4.64 -9.82
CA ASP A 73 9.09 -5.15 -11.11
C ASP A 73 9.76 -6.53 -10.97
N ARG A 74 10.34 -6.82 -9.80
CA ARG A 74 10.85 -8.15 -9.43
C ARG A 74 9.73 -9.07 -8.90
N GLY A 75 8.49 -8.64 -9.05
CA GLY A 75 7.27 -9.25 -8.55
C GLY A 75 7.16 -9.25 -7.04
N CYS A 76 8.00 -8.55 -6.28
CA CYS A 76 8.05 -8.61 -4.82
C CYS A 76 7.15 -7.52 -4.19
N PRO A 77 5.87 -7.78 -3.87
CA PRO A 77 5.08 -6.86 -3.07
C PRO A 77 5.75 -6.69 -1.70
N LEU A 78 5.62 -5.50 -1.12
CA LEU A 78 6.39 -5.12 0.06
C LEU A 78 5.52 -4.55 1.16
N ILE A 79 5.99 -4.73 2.39
CA ILE A 79 5.39 -4.12 3.58
C ILE A 79 5.85 -2.67 3.65
N ILE A 80 4.91 -1.78 3.92
CA ILE A 80 5.14 -0.39 4.29
C ILE A 80 4.46 -0.13 5.63
N TYR A 81 5.06 0.75 6.42
CA TYR A 81 4.46 1.14 7.69
C TYR A 81 4.80 2.59 8.02
N SER A 82 3.96 3.18 8.86
CA SER A 82 4.14 4.53 9.38
C SER A 82 3.91 4.56 10.88
N LEU A 83 4.58 5.48 11.58
CA LEU A 83 4.39 5.72 13.01
C LEU A 83 4.07 7.20 13.25
N PRO A 84 2.81 7.62 13.05
CA PRO A 84 2.37 8.97 13.33
C PRO A 84 2.67 9.39 14.77
N ASN A 85 3.40 10.51 14.91
CA ASN A 85 3.80 11.08 16.19
C ASN A 85 4.51 10.07 17.13
N ALA A 86 5.25 9.11 16.57
CA ALA A 86 5.90 8.03 17.31
C ALA A 86 4.95 7.22 18.23
N ASN A 87 3.66 7.19 17.91
CA ASN A 87 2.64 6.52 18.71
C ASN A 87 2.28 5.17 18.08
N ILE A 88 2.56 4.08 18.81
CA ILE A 88 2.27 2.72 18.37
C ILE A 88 0.77 2.46 18.14
N PHE A 89 -0.12 3.12 18.89
CA PHE A 89 -1.57 2.99 18.75
C PHE A 89 -2.13 3.75 17.54
N LYS A 90 -1.35 4.67 16.96
CA LYS A 90 -1.68 5.37 15.71
C LYS A 90 -0.88 4.84 14.52
N SER A 91 0.02 3.90 14.77
CA SER A 91 0.84 3.29 13.74
C SER A 91 -0.01 2.33 12.92
N HIS A 92 0.34 2.21 11.65
CA HIS A 92 -0.28 1.25 10.76
C HIS A 92 0.73 0.70 9.78
N CYS A 93 0.53 -0.56 9.39
CA CYS A 93 1.28 -1.22 8.34
C CYS A 93 0.32 -1.74 7.27
N TRP A 94 0.74 -1.67 6.02
CA TRP A 94 -0.05 -2.09 4.88
C TRP A 94 0.88 -2.62 3.77
N ASN A 95 0.27 -3.14 2.71
CA ASN A 95 1.01 -3.69 1.58
C ASN A 95 1.06 -2.68 0.44
N ILE A 96 2.19 -2.64 -0.26
CA ILE A 96 2.26 -2.12 -1.63
C ILE A 96 2.48 -3.30 -2.56
N ASP A 97 1.62 -3.44 -3.56
CA ASP A 97 1.60 -4.56 -4.51
C ASP A 97 1.48 -4.10 -5.97
N GLY A 98 1.46 -2.79 -6.22
CA GLY A 98 1.39 -2.21 -7.56
C GLY A 98 1.87 -0.77 -7.60
N TYR A 99 2.10 -0.27 -8.82
CA TYR A 99 2.36 1.15 -9.08
C TYR A 99 1.83 1.55 -10.45
N LYS A 100 1.66 2.86 -10.64
CA LYS A 100 1.40 3.45 -11.96
C LYS A 100 1.99 4.84 -12.07
N ILE A 101 2.21 5.26 -13.29
CA ILE A 101 2.73 6.58 -13.63
C ILE A 101 1.70 7.23 -14.56
N LYS A 102 1.13 8.35 -14.13
CA LYS A 102 0.20 9.15 -14.94
C LYS A 102 0.96 10.30 -15.55
N GLU A 103 0.86 10.46 -16.86
CA GLU A 103 1.35 11.65 -17.56
C GLU A 103 0.16 12.43 -18.12
N ARG A 104 0.13 13.75 -17.93
CA ARG A 104 -0.79 14.64 -18.63
C ARG A 104 -0.04 15.79 -19.30
N THR A 105 -0.52 16.17 -20.48
CA THR A 105 -0.04 17.36 -21.19
C THR A 105 -1.02 18.51 -20.98
N ILE A 106 -0.55 19.62 -20.43
CA ILE A 106 -1.31 20.84 -20.22
C ILE A 106 -0.93 21.85 -21.30
N THR A 107 -1.90 22.23 -22.13
CA THR A 107 -1.73 23.28 -23.13
C THR A 107 -2.42 24.55 -22.65
N ILE A 108 -1.64 25.58 -22.35
CA ILE A 108 -2.14 26.90 -21.94
C ILE A 108 -2.11 27.79 -23.18
N LYS A 109 -3.28 28.22 -23.64
CA LYS A 109 -3.41 29.18 -24.74
C LYS A 109 -3.75 30.55 -24.15
N ARG A 110 -2.90 31.55 -24.40
CA ARG A 110 -3.20 32.95 -24.10
C ARG A 110 -3.72 33.62 -25.37
N TYR A 111 -4.82 34.34 -25.24
CA TYR A 111 -5.50 35.02 -26.34
C TYR A 111 -5.45 36.52 -26.14
N THR A 112 -5.25 37.25 -27.23
CA THR A 112 -5.44 38.71 -27.32
C THR A 112 -6.49 38.96 -28.39
N GLY A 113 -7.73 39.26 -27.97
CA GLY A 113 -8.91 39.19 -28.84
C GLY A 113 -9.14 37.75 -29.34
N ASP A 114 -9.40 37.59 -30.63
CA ASP A 114 -9.64 36.28 -31.26
C ASP A 114 -8.35 35.55 -31.68
N ARG A 115 -7.17 36.12 -31.40
CA ARG A 115 -5.87 35.56 -31.80
C ARG A 115 -5.18 34.89 -30.64
N VAL A 116 -4.70 33.67 -30.87
CA VAL A 116 -3.77 33.00 -29.95
C VAL A 116 -2.43 33.73 -30.01
N GLU A 117 -2.01 34.27 -28.88
CA GLU A 117 -0.76 35.01 -28.72
C GLU A 117 0.36 34.11 -28.20
N THR A 118 0.05 33.15 -27.34
CA THR A 118 1.06 32.23 -26.79
C THR A 118 0.45 30.85 -26.54
N ILE A 119 1.20 29.81 -26.88
CA ILE A 119 0.90 28.42 -26.51
C ILE A 119 2.02 27.92 -25.63
N THR A 120 1.71 27.59 -24.38
CA THR A 120 2.64 26.92 -23.47
C THR A 120 2.21 25.47 -23.30
N VAL A 121 3.13 24.53 -23.56
CA VAL A 121 2.89 23.10 -23.34
C VAL A 121 3.70 22.65 -22.13
N LYS A 122 3.04 22.07 -21.12
CA LYS A 122 3.68 21.49 -19.93
C LYS A 122 3.33 20.02 -19.83
N LYS A 123 4.29 19.19 -19.42
CA LYS A 123 4.04 17.81 -19.02
C LYS A 123 4.03 17.73 -17.51
N GLU A 124 3.04 17.05 -16.96
CA GLU A 124 2.98 16.73 -15.54
C GLU A 124 2.96 15.21 -15.37
N VAL A 125 3.84 14.71 -14.52
CA VAL A 125 3.97 13.29 -14.18
C VAL A 125 3.53 13.10 -12.72
N CYS A 126 2.63 12.17 -12.49
CA CYS A 126 2.17 11.78 -11.16
C CYS A 126 2.47 10.30 -10.93
N ASN A 127 3.41 10.04 -10.02
CA ASN A 127 3.78 8.70 -9.58
C ASN A 127 2.82 8.23 -8.49
N MET A 128 2.27 7.04 -8.63
CA MET A 128 1.32 6.48 -7.67
C MET A 128 1.68 5.03 -7.33
N VAL A 129 1.39 4.62 -6.10
CA VAL A 129 1.54 3.25 -5.61
C VAL A 129 0.20 2.71 -5.17
N HIS A 130 -0.06 1.44 -5.45
CA HIS A 130 -1.25 0.75 -4.96
C HIS A 130 -1.03 0.36 -3.50
N CYS A 131 -1.99 0.68 -2.64
CA CYS A 131 -1.96 0.41 -1.21
C CYS A 131 -3.11 -0.53 -0.85
N ASP A 132 -2.78 -1.68 -0.25
CA ASP A 132 -3.76 -2.55 0.40
C ASP A 132 -3.63 -2.42 1.92
N PHE A 133 -4.57 -1.70 2.54
CA PHE A 133 -4.57 -1.38 3.96
C PHE A 133 -4.96 -2.53 4.88
N GLY A 134 -5.40 -3.66 4.33
CA GLY A 134 -5.78 -4.83 5.13
C GLY A 134 -7.13 -4.68 5.84
N TRP A 135 -7.99 -3.74 5.40
CA TRP A 135 -9.31 -3.48 5.99
C TRP A 135 -10.45 -4.02 5.11
N GLY A 136 -10.26 -5.20 4.51
CA GLY A 136 -11.28 -5.85 3.70
C GLY A 136 -11.62 -5.08 2.42
N GLY A 137 -10.66 -4.32 1.87
CA GLY A 137 -10.82 -3.49 0.67
C GLY A 137 -11.09 -2.02 0.97
N GLN A 138 -11.45 -1.66 2.21
CA GLN A 138 -11.62 -0.27 2.60
C GLN A 138 -10.28 0.48 2.58
N CYS A 139 -10.30 1.69 2.01
CA CYS A 139 -9.17 2.56 1.72
C CYS A 139 -8.15 2.00 0.71
N ASN A 140 -8.43 0.87 0.05
CA ASN A 140 -7.52 0.36 -0.97
C ASN A 140 -7.58 1.22 -2.24
N GLY A 141 -6.44 1.34 -2.90
CA GLY A 141 -6.33 2.04 -4.17
C GLY A 141 -4.97 2.64 -4.44
N TYR A 142 -4.90 3.48 -5.46
CA TYR A 142 -3.69 4.17 -5.86
C TYR A 142 -3.55 5.51 -5.14
N TYR A 143 -2.45 5.64 -4.40
CA TYR A 143 -2.07 6.85 -3.69
C TYR A 143 -0.92 7.54 -4.40
N VAL A 144 -0.91 8.88 -4.40
CA VAL A 144 0.25 9.65 -4.86
C VAL A 144 1.46 9.22 -4.02
N SER A 145 2.55 8.86 -4.69
CA SER A 145 3.75 8.32 -4.06
C SER A 145 4.28 9.26 -2.96
N GLY A 146 4.34 8.78 -1.72
CA GLY A 146 4.76 9.54 -0.55
C GLY A 146 3.65 10.37 0.12
N VAL A 147 2.42 10.30 -0.40
CA VAL A 147 1.22 10.95 0.15
C VAL A 147 0.19 9.87 0.51
N PHE A 148 0.38 9.28 1.67
CA PHE A 148 -0.48 8.28 2.34
C PHE A 148 -1.47 8.95 3.30
N LYS A 149 -2.20 9.95 2.80
CA LYS A 149 -3.32 10.57 3.53
C LYS A 149 -4.61 9.97 2.99
N LEU A 150 -5.40 9.32 3.84
CA LEU A 150 -6.49 8.42 3.41
C LEU A 150 -7.66 9.13 2.71
N ASN A 151 -7.77 10.45 2.80
CA ASN A 151 -8.78 11.28 2.13
C ASN A 151 -8.16 12.35 1.22
N ASP A 152 -6.96 12.13 0.70
CA ASP A 152 -6.40 13.00 -0.32
C ASP A 152 -7.27 12.97 -1.60
N PRO A 153 -7.59 14.13 -2.20
CA PRO A 153 -8.46 14.17 -3.39
C PRO A 153 -7.85 13.51 -4.63
N ASN A 154 -6.54 13.20 -4.62
CA ASN A 154 -5.87 12.57 -5.76
C ASN A 154 -5.80 11.04 -5.64
N ILE A 155 -6.43 10.44 -4.63
CA ILE A 155 -6.51 8.97 -4.50
C ILE A 155 -7.44 8.43 -5.57
N GLU A 156 -7.07 7.28 -6.12
CA GLU A 156 -7.97 6.48 -6.96
C GLU A 156 -8.30 5.18 -6.22
N HIS A 157 -9.41 5.19 -5.49
CA HIS A 157 -9.89 4.05 -4.72
C HIS A 157 -10.32 2.89 -5.63
N ASP A 158 -10.09 1.66 -5.17
CA ASP A 158 -10.54 0.45 -5.87
C ASP A 158 -12.06 0.34 -5.92
N TYR A 159 -12.74 0.79 -4.85
CA TYR A 159 -14.17 0.71 -4.69
C TYR A 159 -14.83 2.09 -4.69
N TYR A 160 -15.88 2.24 -5.49
CA TYR A 160 -16.68 3.46 -5.54
C TYR A 160 -17.45 3.65 -4.23
N GLY A 161 -17.33 4.83 -3.60
CA GLY A 161 -18.01 5.16 -2.35
C GLY A 161 -17.21 4.88 -1.07
N ASP A 162 -15.94 4.47 -1.21
CA ASP A 162 -15.00 4.42 -0.10
C ASP A 162 -14.81 5.84 0.47
N SER A 163 -15.34 6.08 1.67
CA SER A 163 -15.16 7.34 2.38
C SER A 163 -13.80 7.30 3.06
N GLY A 164 -12.78 7.76 2.33
CA GLY A 164 -11.42 7.88 2.82
C GLY A 164 -11.38 8.40 4.25
N GLN A 165 -10.72 7.67 5.15
CA GLN A 165 -10.57 8.12 6.53
C GLN A 165 -9.71 9.40 6.59
N SER A 166 -9.74 10.13 7.70
CA SER A 166 -8.97 11.38 7.84
C SER A 166 -7.50 11.16 8.23
N THR A 167 -7.09 9.93 8.46
CA THR A 167 -5.75 9.58 8.95
C THR A 167 -4.67 9.89 7.92
N ASN A 168 -3.53 10.39 8.41
CA ASN A 168 -2.35 10.73 7.61
C ASN A 168 -1.14 9.90 8.05
N TYR A 169 -0.63 9.07 7.14
CA TYR A 169 0.47 8.13 7.34
C TYR A 169 1.80 8.59 6.69
N ASN A 170 1.99 9.89 6.47
CA ASN A 170 3.20 10.45 5.85
C ASN A 170 4.38 10.62 6.79
N THR A 171 4.29 10.10 8.02
CA THR A 171 5.28 10.32 9.08
C THR A 171 5.97 9.01 9.44
N PHE A 172 7.30 9.07 9.55
CA PHE A 172 8.14 7.90 9.80
C PHE A 172 7.85 6.73 8.84
N THR A 173 7.60 7.03 7.56
CA THR A 173 7.26 6.01 6.57
C THR A 173 8.49 5.19 6.18
N LYS A 174 8.40 3.88 6.39
CA LYS A 174 9.46 2.91 6.13
C LYS A 174 8.89 1.73 5.35
N ILE A 175 9.76 1.07 4.60
CA ILE A 175 9.43 -0.14 3.85
C ILE A 175 10.33 -1.29 4.28
N ILE A 176 9.85 -2.52 4.13
CA ILE A 176 10.64 -3.73 4.29
C ILE A 176 10.84 -4.35 2.90
N THR A 177 12.07 -4.33 2.42
CA THR A 177 12.47 -4.95 1.15
C THR A 177 13.08 -6.33 1.40
N TYR A 178 13.07 -7.19 0.38
CA TYR A 178 13.61 -8.55 0.43
C TYR A 178 13.86 -9.08 -0.98
N ASN A 179 14.56 -10.21 -1.06
CA ASN A 179 14.67 -11.03 -2.26
C ASN A 179 13.94 -12.36 -2.05
N ARG A 180 13.40 -12.91 -3.14
CA ARG A 180 12.74 -14.22 -3.17
C ARG A 180 13.78 -15.33 -3.29
N PRO A 181 13.53 -16.50 -2.65
CA PRO A 181 14.36 -17.69 -2.79
C PRO A 181 14.54 -18.15 -4.24
#